data_AF-A0A834ZWF5-F1
#
_entry.id   AF-A0A834ZWF5-F1
#
_cell.length_a   1.000
_cell.length_b   1.000
_cell.length_c   1.000
_cell.angle_alpha   90.00
_cell.angle_beta   90.00
_cell.angle_gamma   90.00
#
_symmetry.space_group_name_H-M   'P 1'
#
loop_
_entity.id
_entity.type
_entity.pdbx_description
1 polymer ?
#
loop_
_entity_poly.entity_id
_entity_poly.type
_entity_poly.pdbx_seq_one_letter_code
_entity_poly.pdbx_strand_id
1 'polypeptide(L)'
;MTIPSETSGGGSTGIRHFKDYGYGKASAVASLGMLLLWDVDSGLAKIDKYIHSDDNNVIAGALLGVGIVNCGITRENDTTLLLDYINKEDSTVRISAIMGLGLAHAGSRNMEIRWKLLQILRDPKAPPNVVAFTAISLGLIYVGSCDRKIYDAIVFALVRWCRSDLRTSLFWLMPLGLGLLYLGEQKSVEGAKIVSKTLSERIRKYCNMILLSCAYAGTGNVLKVQDLLGHCTHLKNGDTHQGPAVLGIAMVAMGEGPGLEMAIRSLEHLLQYGDPNTRLTVPLALGLLCISNPKVNIMDTLSRLTHDTDPDVAMAAIISLGLIGAGTNNARIAGMLRNLSSFYFLKLKFLYCVRIAQGLVHLGKGLLTLSPYHSDHFLLSQTAFSGIIILLHACLHMKSTILGKYHYFLNFLGLAIQPRMLMTVDENLKPLSVPVRVGQAVDVVGKSGRPRTITGFQTFSTPVLLEAGDRAELATDKYIPLSPILEGFVILKENPKYQDKGRRVHSTT
;
A
#
# COMPACT_ATOMS: atom_id res chain seq x y z
N MET A 1 7.36 -53.48 3.89
CA MET A 1 8.06 -52.89 5.04
C MET A 1 9.20 -52.06 4.50
N THR A 2 8.94 -50.78 4.25
CA THR A 2 9.87 -49.85 3.59
C THR A 2 9.94 -48.60 4.44
N ILE A 3 11.17 -48.32 4.90
CA ILE A 3 11.59 -47.18 5.70
C ILE A 3 11.48 -45.91 4.83
N PRO A 4 10.86 -44.81 5.28
CA PRO A 4 11.00 -43.52 4.62
C PRO A 4 12.18 -42.73 5.20
N SER A 5 12.95 -42.17 4.28
CA SER A 5 14.16 -41.36 4.47
C SER A 5 13.85 -39.96 5.00
N GLU A 6 14.41 -39.64 6.17
CA GLU A 6 14.71 -38.28 6.58
C GLU A 6 16.03 -37.83 5.92
N THR A 7 16.02 -36.72 5.17
CA THR A 7 17.20 -35.86 5.02
C THR A 7 16.81 -34.39 4.85
N SER A 8 17.29 -33.61 5.83
CA SER A 8 17.90 -32.26 5.75
C SER A 8 17.06 -31.01 5.44
N GLY A 9 16.94 -30.15 6.45
CA GLY A 9 17.69 -28.87 6.40
C GLY A 9 16.93 -27.57 6.74
N GLY A 10 16.87 -27.21 8.03
CA GLY A 10 16.91 -25.82 8.52
C GLY A 10 15.71 -24.89 8.25
N GLY A 11 14.82 -24.72 9.23
CA GLY A 11 13.83 -23.62 9.21
C GLY A 11 12.55 -23.80 10.03
N SER A 12 12.44 -24.86 10.84
CA SER A 12 11.16 -25.29 11.44
C SER A 12 10.75 -24.59 12.76
N THR A 13 11.44 -23.55 13.20
CA THR A 13 11.10 -22.84 14.46
C THR A 13 10.09 -21.70 14.29
N GLY A 14 9.83 -21.23 13.05
CA GLY A 14 8.89 -20.13 12.80
C GLY A 14 7.42 -20.52 12.67
N ILE A 15 7.12 -21.76 12.24
CA ILE A 15 5.78 -22.20 11.84
C ILE A 15 4.98 -22.79 13.02
N ARG A 16 5.63 -23.15 14.12
CA ARG A 16 4.98 -23.87 15.23
C ARG A 16 4.02 -23.01 16.07
N HIS A 17 4.13 -21.68 16.07
CA HIS A 17 3.32 -20.80 16.92
C HIS A 17 2.08 -20.19 16.26
N PHE A 18 1.91 -20.30 14.93
CA PHE A 18 0.68 -19.85 14.25
C PHE A 18 -0.49 -20.83 14.35
N LYS A 19 -0.27 -22.00 14.96
CA LYS A 19 -1.27 -23.07 15.10
C LYS A 19 -2.37 -22.77 16.12
N ASP A 20 -2.14 -21.89 17.10
CA ASP A 20 -3.01 -21.81 18.29
C ASP A 20 -4.02 -20.65 18.30
N TYR A 21 -4.02 -19.77 17.30
CA TYR A 21 -5.02 -18.69 17.17
C TYR A 21 -5.79 -18.81 15.86
N GLY A 22 -7.13 -18.88 15.94
CA GLY A 22 -8.02 -19.03 14.77
C GLY A 22 -7.81 -17.97 13.67
N TYR A 23 -7.49 -16.72 14.04
CA TYR A 23 -7.17 -15.65 13.08
C TYR A 23 -5.79 -15.84 12.42
N GLY A 24 -4.85 -16.53 13.07
CA GLY A 24 -3.54 -16.85 12.52
C GLY A 24 -3.62 -17.86 11.38
N LYS A 25 -4.46 -18.89 11.51
CA LYS A 25 -4.74 -19.87 10.43
C LYS A 25 -5.23 -19.19 9.17
N ALA A 26 -6.18 -18.28 9.31
CA ALA A 26 -6.77 -17.55 8.21
C ALA A 26 -5.79 -16.58 7.53
N SER A 27 -4.92 -15.92 8.31
CA SER A 27 -3.86 -15.08 7.76
C SER A 27 -2.82 -15.89 6.99
N ALA A 28 -2.51 -17.12 7.44
CA ALA A 28 -1.60 -18.01 6.73
C ALA A 28 -2.17 -18.41 5.36
N VAL A 29 -3.47 -18.73 5.29
CA VAL A 29 -4.13 -19.05 4.01
C VAL A 29 -4.20 -17.82 3.11
N ALA A 30 -4.49 -16.64 3.66
CA ALA A 30 -4.47 -15.40 2.88
C ALA A 30 -3.08 -15.08 2.30
N SER A 31 -1.99 -15.42 3.02
CA SER A 31 -0.63 -15.24 2.53
C SER A 31 -0.28 -16.14 1.33
N LEU A 32 -0.96 -17.28 1.16
CA LEU A 32 -0.85 -18.07 -0.08
C LEU A 32 -1.40 -17.28 -1.27
N GLY A 33 -2.46 -16.50 -1.08
CA GLY A 33 -2.98 -15.59 -2.11
C GLY A 33 -1.99 -14.50 -2.51
N MET A 34 -1.22 -13.96 -1.56
CA MET A 34 -0.14 -13.01 -1.87
C MET A 34 1.01 -13.63 -2.65
N LEU A 35 1.35 -14.90 -2.38
CA LEU A 35 2.39 -15.61 -3.12
C LEU A 35 1.99 -15.90 -4.57
N LEU A 36 0.69 -16.03 -4.82
CA LEU A 36 0.10 -16.36 -6.13
C LEU A 36 -0.50 -15.12 -6.82
N LEU A 37 0.04 -13.93 -6.51
CA LEU A 37 -0.43 -12.66 -7.07
C LEU A 37 -0.46 -12.74 -8.61
N TRP A 38 -1.59 -12.36 -9.23
CA TRP A 38 -1.83 -12.31 -10.68
C TRP A 38 -1.83 -13.65 -11.45
N ASP A 39 -1.66 -14.79 -10.77
CA ASP A 39 -1.81 -16.10 -11.39
C ASP A 39 -3.22 -16.64 -11.14
N VAL A 40 -4.15 -16.25 -12.02
CA VAL A 40 -5.57 -16.60 -11.88
C VAL A 40 -5.80 -18.09 -12.06
N ASP A 41 -5.06 -18.76 -12.95
CA ASP A 41 -5.39 -20.14 -13.35
C ASP A 41 -4.78 -21.17 -12.40
N SER A 42 -3.52 -20.98 -11.97
CA SER A 42 -2.87 -21.89 -11.00
C SER A 42 -3.15 -21.49 -9.55
N GLY A 43 -3.44 -20.21 -9.31
CA GLY A 43 -3.75 -19.66 -8.00
C GLY A 43 -5.08 -20.17 -7.45
N LEU A 44 -6.14 -20.10 -8.26
CA LEU A 44 -7.47 -20.57 -7.86
C LEU A 44 -7.47 -22.06 -7.49
N ALA A 45 -6.86 -22.92 -8.32
CA ALA A 45 -6.80 -24.37 -8.07
C ALA A 45 -6.06 -24.75 -6.77
N LYS A 46 -5.11 -23.92 -6.32
CA LYS A 46 -4.42 -24.12 -5.02
C LYS A 46 -5.26 -23.63 -3.85
N ILE A 47 -6.02 -22.55 -4.04
CA ILE A 47 -6.88 -21.97 -3.00
C ILE A 47 -8.16 -22.79 -2.80
N ASP A 48 -8.72 -23.37 -3.86
CA ASP A 48 -9.94 -24.18 -3.82
C ASP A 48 -9.83 -25.37 -2.86
N LYS A 49 -8.63 -25.96 -2.72
CA LYS A 49 -8.36 -27.03 -1.74
C LYS A 49 -8.65 -26.61 -0.29
N TYR A 50 -8.51 -25.32 0.02
CA TYR A 50 -8.74 -24.75 1.35
C TYR A 50 -10.18 -24.23 1.52
N ILE A 51 -10.95 -24.07 0.44
CA ILE A 51 -12.38 -23.68 0.52
C ILE A 51 -13.22 -24.85 1.05
N HIS A 52 -12.80 -26.08 0.80
CA HIS A 52 -13.51 -27.30 1.21
C HIS A 52 -13.16 -27.82 2.63
N SER A 53 -12.36 -27.08 3.41
CA SER A 53 -12.01 -27.51 4.78
C SER A 53 -13.08 -27.14 5.80
N ASP A 54 -13.26 -27.94 6.86
CA ASP A 54 -14.29 -27.73 7.90
C ASP A 54 -14.08 -26.50 8.81
N ASP A 55 -12.88 -25.90 8.80
CA ASP A 55 -12.56 -24.72 9.63
C ASP A 55 -13.07 -23.42 8.98
N ASN A 56 -14.09 -22.77 9.57
CA ASN A 56 -14.63 -21.47 9.10
C ASN A 56 -13.58 -20.36 8.95
N ASN A 57 -12.52 -20.37 9.76
CA ASN A 57 -11.42 -19.42 9.65
C ASN A 57 -10.52 -19.69 8.44
N VAL A 58 -10.35 -20.96 8.05
CA VAL A 58 -9.57 -21.34 6.86
C VAL A 58 -10.35 -20.95 5.61
N ILE A 59 -11.66 -21.21 5.57
CA ILE A 59 -12.56 -20.75 4.50
C ILE A 59 -12.51 -19.22 4.38
N ALA A 60 -12.58 -18.49 5.50
CA ALA A 60 -12.46 -17.04 5.51
C ALA A 60 -11.09 -16.56 4.98
N GLY A 61 -10.00 -17.29 5.25
CA GLY A 61 -8.68 -16.99 4.70
C GLY A 61 -8.57 -17.26 3.20
N ALA A 62 -9.22 -18.33 2.72
CA ALA A 62 -9.23 -18.73 1.32
C ALA A 62 -9.97 -17.70 0.44
N LEU A 63 -11.17 -17.27 0.85
CA LEU A 63 -11.96 -16.26 0.12
C LEU A 63 -11.22 -14.93 -0.03
N LEU A 64 -10.52 -14.52 1.02
CA LEU A 64 -9.67 -13.34 0.99
C LEU A 64 -8.50 -13.54 0.03
N GLY A 65 -7.85 -14.71 0.07
CA GLY A 65 -6.79 -15.09 -0.86
C GLY A 65 -7.22 -15.03 -2.33
N VAL A 66 -8.42 -15.51 -2.66
CA VAL A 66 -9.01 -15.39 -4.01
C VAL A 66 -9.10 -13.93 -4.44
N GLY A 67 -9.56 -13.05 -3.55
CA GLY A 67 -9.62 -11.61 -3.81
C GLY A 67 -8.24 -10.96 -4.05
N ILE A 68 -7.18 -11.45 -3.39
CA ILE A 68 -5.81 -10.96 -3.59
C ILE A 68 -5.22 -11.42 -4.93
N VAL A 69 -5.44 -12.69 -5.31
CA VAL A 69 -4.93 -13.25 -6.58
C VAL A 69 -5.49 -12.44 -7.76
N ASN A 70 -6.75 -12.05 -7.66
CA ASN A 70 -7.46 -11.30 -8.69
C ASN A 70 -7.31 -9.76 -8.59
N CYS A 71 -6.42 -9.26 -7.74
CA CYS A 71 -6.13 -7.82 -7.66
C CYS A 71 -5.75 -7.26 -9.04
N GLY A 72 -6.60 -6.41 -9.61
CA GLY A 72 -6.34 -5.72 -10.88
C GLY A 72 -6.72 -6.49 -12.15
N ILE A 73 -7.20 -7.74 -12.04
CA ILE A 73 -7.66 -8.54 -13.17
C ILE A 73 -9.18 -8.70 -13.07
N THR A 74 -9.93 -8.03 -13.94
CA THR A 74 -11.40 -8.13 -13.97
C THR A 74 -11.82 -9.24 -14.93
N ARG A 75 -11.97 -10.47 -14.41
CA ARG A 75 -12.75 -11.52 -15.09
C ARG A 75 -14.14 -11.59 -14.46
N GLU A 76 -15.16 -11.73 -15.29
CA GLU A 76 -16.57 -11.75 -14.85
C GLU A 76 -16.90 -12.96 -13.97
N ASN A 77 -16.24 -14.11 -14.19
CA ASN A 77 -16.56 -15.37 -13.51
C ASN A 77 -16.29 -15.35 -11.99
N ASP A 78 -15.31 -14.58 -11.51
CA ASP A 78 -14.88 -14.64 -10.10
C ASP A 78 -15.75 -13.80 -9.15
N THR A 79 -16.55 -12.89 -9.70
CA THR A 79 -17.57 -12.17 -8.92
C THR A 79 -18.56 -13.15 -8.30
N THR A 80 -18.96 -14.18 -9.05
CA THR A 80 -20.05 -15.09 -8.65
C THR A 80 -19.70 -15.90 -7.41
N LEU A 81 -18.49 -16.48 -7.36
CA LEU A 81 -18.00 -17.25 -6.21
C LEU A 81 -17.99 -16.41 -4.95
N LEU A 82 -17.43 -15.20 -4.99
CA LEU A 82 -17.35 -14.34 -3.81
C LEU A 82 -18.72 -13.82 -3.35
N LEU A 83 -19.66 -13.63 -4.27
CA LEU A 83 -21.01 -13.15 -3.99
C LEU A 83 -21.87 -14.17 -3.23
N ASP A 84 -21.65 -15.47 -3.43
CA ASP A 84 -22.42 -16.53 -2.77
C ASP A 84 -22.07 -16.67 -1.27
N TYR A 85 -20.84 -16.33 -0.88
CA TYR A 85 -20.38 -16.42 0.53
C TYR A 85 -20.73 -15.20 1.39
N ILE A 86 -21.27 -14.11 0.82
CA ILE A 86 -21.70 -12.93 1.57
C ILE A 86 -22.86 -13.25 2.53
N ASN A 87 -23.73 -14.18 2.14
CA ASN A 87 -24.97 -14.49 2.85
C ASN A 87 -24.78 -15.47 4.02
N LYS A 88 -23.58 -16.03 4.24
CA LYS A 88 -23.34 -16.96 5.35
C LYS A 88 -23.43 -16.24 6.71
N GLU A 89 -23.87 -16.96 7.74
CA GLU A 89 -24.15 -16.43 9.08
C GLU A 89 -22.89 -16.03 9.86
N ASP A 90 -21.73 -16.61 9.53
CA ASP A 90 -20.47 -16.34 10.21
C ASP A 90 -19.90 -14.95 9.91
N SER A 91 -19.65 -14.19 10.98
CA SER A 91 -19.10 -12.83 10.90
C SER A 91 -17.72 -12.75 10.25
N THR A 92 -16.85 -13.76 10.43
CA THR A 92 -15.49 -13.77 9.88
C THR A 92 -15.47 -14.06 8.38
N VAL A 93 -16.26 -15.04 7.94
CA VAL A 93 -16.43 -15.39 6.52
C VAL A 93 -17.03 -14.21 5.75
N ARG A 94 -18.03 -13.55 6.34
CA ARG A 94 -18.66 -12.36 5.74
C ARG A 94 -17.68 -11.19 5.59
N ILE A 95 -16.86 -10.92 6.62
CA ILE A 95 -15.81 -9.89 6.55
C ILE A 95 -14.81 -10.20 5.43
N SER A 96 -14.35 -11.45 5.34
CA SER A 96 -13.39 -11.86 4.32
C SER A 96 -13.95 -11.80 2.91
N ALA A 97 -15.21 -12.19 2.69
CA ALA A 97 -15.85 -12.11 1.38
C ALA A 97 -16.01 -10.65 0.91
N ILE A 98 -16.46 -9.76 1.81
CA ILE A 98 -16.60 -8.33 1.52
C ILE A 98 -15.25 -7.70 1.19
N MET A 99 -14.20 -8.07 1.94
CA MET A 99 -12.86 -7.56 1.72
C MET A 99 -12.23 -8.12 0.45
N GLY A 100 -12.42 -9.40 0.16
CA GLY A 100 -11.98 -10.02 -1.09
C GLY A 100 -12.61 -9.37 -2.33
N LEU A 101 -13.90 -9.04 -2.27
CA LEU A 101 -14.59 -8.26 -3.32
C LEU A 101 -14.05 -6.84 -3.44
N GLY A 102 -13.79 -6.18 -2.31
CA GLY A 102 -13.19 -4.83 -2.29
C GLY A 102 -11.79 -4.78 -2.91
N LEU A 103 -11.00 -5.83 -2.72
CA LEU A 103 -9.65 -5.97 -3.29
C LEU A 103 -9.70 -6.32 -4.79
N ALA A 104 -10.52 -7.29 -5.19
CA ALA A 104 -10.64 -7.72 -6.59
C ALA A 104 -11.21 -6.60 -7.48
N HIS A 105 -12.17 -5.81 -6.98
CA HIS A 105 -12.83 -4.74 -7.74
C HIS A 105 -12.35 -3.33 -7.37
N ALA A 106 -11.14 -3.19 -6.85
CA ALA A 106 -10.56 -1.89 -6.58
C ALA A 106 -10.51 -1.04 -7.87
N GLY A 107 -11.26 0.06 -7.90
CA GLY A 107 -11.33 0.98 -9.05
C GLY A 107 -12.19 0.52 -10.24
N SER A 108 -12.82 -0.66 -10.22
CA SER A 108 -13.64 -1.15 -11.35
C SER A 108 -15.02 -0.46 -11.46
N ARG A 109 -15.50 0.22 -10.41
CA ARG A 109 -16.78 0.95 -10.36
C ARG A 109 -18.04 0.11 -10.70
N ASN A 110 -18.02 -1.20 -10.44
CA ASN A 110 -19.14 -2.09 -10.75
C ASN A 110 -20.39 -1.81 -9.92
N MET A 111 -21.52 -1.55 -10.60
CA MET A 111 -22.80 -1.18 -9.96
C MET A 111 -23.43 -2.33 -9.16
N GLU A 112 -23.35 -3.57 -9.61
CA GLU A 112 -24.00 -4.70 -8.93
C GLU A 112 -23.45 -4.94 -7.51
N ILE A 113 -22.13 -4.81 -7.37
CA ILE A 113 -21.43 -4.96 -6.09
C ILE A 113 -21.83 -3.83 -5.14
N ARG A 114 -21.99 -2.61 -5.65
CA ARG A 114 -22.50 -1.46 -4.87
C ARG A 114 -23.88 -1.73 -4.29
N TRP A 115 -24.81 -2.25 -5.07
CA TRP A 115 -26.17 -2.52 -4.60
C TRP A 115 -26.15 -3.56 -3.47
N LYS A 116 -25.39 -4.65 -3.62
CA LYS A 116 -25.29 -5.69 -2.59
C LYS A 116 -24.61 -5.18 -1.31
N LEU A 117 -23.50 -4.44 -1.41
CA LEU A 117 -22.81 -3.86 -0.26
C LEU A 117 -23.66 -2.77 0.44
N LEU A 118 -24.47 -2.01 -0.30
CA LEU A 118 -25.41 -1.04 0.27
C LEU A 118 -26.52 -1.71 1.07
N GLN A 119 -26.99 -2.90 0.66
CA GLN A 119 -27.98 -3.66 1.45
C GLN A 119 -27.39 -4.07 2.80
N ILE A 120 -26.16 -4.62 2.81
CA ILE A 120 -25.46 -5.01 4.04
C ILE A 120 -25.24 -3.80 4.97
N LEU A 121 -24.98 -2.62 4.41
CA LEU A 121 -24.77 -1.40 5.19
C LEU A 121 -26.08 -0.88 5.83
N ARG A 122 -27.23 -1.13 5.20
CA ARG A 122 -28.56 -0.74 5.71
C ARG A 122 -29.08 -1.73 6.76
N ASP A 123 -28.60 -2.97 6.75
CA ASP A 123 -29.07 -4.01 7.65
C ASP A 123 -28.74 -3.71 9.13
N PRO A 124 -29.75 -3.70 10.02
CA PRO A 124 -29.57 -3.34 11.42
C PRO A 124 -28.95 -4.43 12.31
N LYS A 125 -28.82 -5.66 11.79
CA LYS A 125 -28.39 -6.85 12.56
C LYS A 125 -26.90 -7.17 12.41
N ALA A 126 -26.16 -6.43 11.58
CA ALA A 126 -24.76 -6.73 11.32
C ALA A 126 -23.84 -6.30 12.48
N PRO A 127 -22.80 -7.09 12.82
CA PRO A 127 -21.82 -6.71 13.83
C PRO A 127 -21.02 -5.48 13.35
N PRO A 128 -20.56 -4.60 14.27
CA PRO A 128 -19.88 -3.34 13.94
C PRO A 128 -18.63 -3.54 13.06
N ASN A 129 -17.97 -4.69 13.20
CA ASN A 129 -16.79 -5.05 12.41
C ASN A 129 -17.15 -5.18 10.92
N VAL A 130 -18.23 -5.90 10.59
CA VAL A 130 -18.69 -6.10 9.20
C VAL A 130 -19.00 -4.75 8.55
N VAL A 131 -19.66 -3.85 9.28
CA VAL A 131 -20.02 -2.52 8.77
C VAL A 131 -18.78 -1.69 8.46
N ALA A 132 -17.76 -1.71 9.33
CA ALA A 132 -16.51 -0.99 9.10
C ALA A 132 -15.77 -1.50 7.86
N PHE A 133 -15.67 -2.83 7.70
CA PHE A 133 -15.04 -3.44 6.51
C PHE A 133 -15.86 -3.22 5.23
N THR A 134 -17.19 -3.16 5.33
CA THR A 134 -18.08 -2.82 4.20
C THR A 134 -17.85 -1.38 3.74
N ALA A 135 -17.72 -0.43 4.68
CA ALA A 135 -17.46 0.97 4.37
C ALA A 135 -16.09 1.17 3.68
N ILE A 136 -15.05 0.47 4.14
CA ILE A 136 -13.71 0.53 3.52
C ILE A 136 -13.73 -0.10 2.13
N SER A 137 -14.37 -1.26 1.97
CA SER A 137 -14.44 -1.97 0.69
C SER A 137 -15.24 -1.17 -0.34
N LEU A 138 -16.34 -0.52 0.07
CA LEU A 138 -17.06 0.45 -0.77
C LEU A 138 -16.17 1.64 -1.15
N GLY A 139 -15.37 2.16 -0.22
CA GLY A 139 -14.38 3.20 -0.48
C GLY A 139 -13.33 2.79 -1.51
N LEU A 140 -12.84 1.54 -1.45
CA LEU A 140 -11.85 0.98 -2.38
C LEU A 140 -12.39 0.72 -3.80
N ILE A 141 -13.67 0.33 -3.92
CA ILE A 141 -14.30 0.12 -5.23
C ILE A 141 -14.54 1.46 -5.94
N TYR A 142 -14.89 2.51 -5.18
CA TYR A 142 -15.30 3.82 -5.69
C TYR A 142 -14.29 4.94 -5.44
N VAL A 143 -13.00 4.62 -5.43
CA VAL A 143 -11.95 5.63 -5.28
C VAL A 143 -12.10 6.70 -6.38
N GLY A 144 -12.12 7.97 -5.97
CA GLY A 144 -12.20 9.14 -6.88
C GLY A 144 -13.48 9.24 -7.71
N SER A 145 -14.57 8.59 -7.30
CA SER A 145 -15.85 8.57 -8.07
C SER A 145 -16.93 9.49 -7.49
N CYS A 146 -16.73 10.04 -6.29
CA CYS A 146 -17.60 11.00 -5.60
C CYS A 146 -19.11 10.70 -5.66
N ASP A 147 -19.45 9.44 -5.44
CA ASP A 147 -20.82 8.94 -5.52
C ASP A 147 -21.66 9.33 -4.29
N ARG A 148 -22.59 10.29 -4.45
CA ARG A 148 -23.42 10.82 -3.35
C ARG A 148 -24.18 9.74 -2.59
N LYS A 149 -24.71 8.72 -3.27
CA LYS A 149 -25.48 7.65 -2.58
C LYS A 149 -24.62 6.78 -1.66
N ILE A 150 -23.33 6.61 -1.96
CA ILE A 150 -22.40 5.85 -1.10
C ILE A 150 -22.00 6.73 0.07
N TYR A 151 -21.74 8.01 -0.19
CA TYR A 151 -21.49 9.01 0.83
C TYR A 151 -22.61 9.07 1.87
N ASP A 152 -23.86 9.23 1.42
CA ASP A 152 -25.03 9.30 2.31
C ASP A 152 -25.20 8.01 3.13
N ALA A 153 -24.94 6.86 2.53
CA ALA A 153 -25.06 5.57 3.22
C ALA A 153 -23.98 5.40 4.31
N ILE A 154 -22.74 5.84 4.05
CA ILE A 154 -21.67 5.78 5.06
C ILE A 154 -21.89 6.84 6.16
N VAL A 155 -22.34 8.04 5.81
CA VAL A 155 -22.70 9.07 6.81
C VAL A 155 -23.88 8.60 7.67
N PHE A 156 -24.90 8.00 7.07
CA PHE A 156 -26.02 7.42 7.82
C PHE A 156 -25.55 6.32 8.78
N ALA A 157 -24.64 5.45 8.35
CA ALA A 157 -23.99 4.50 9.24
C ALA A 157 -23.28 5.22 10.39
N LEU A 158 -22.42 6.21 10.13
CA LEU A 158 -21.69 6.95 11.16
C LEU A 158 -22.61 7.62 12.20
N VAL A 159 -23.70 8.25 11.77
CA VAL A 159 -24.67 8.90 12.67
C VAL A 159 -25.34 7.87 13.59
N ARG A 160 -25.65 6.68 13.06
CA ARG A 160 -26.26 5.60 13.83
C ARG A 160 -25.33 5.07 14.93
N TRP A 161 -24.05 4.88 14.62
CA TRP A 161 -23.07 4.31 15.56
C TRP A 161 -22.60 5.31 16.63
N CYS A 162 -22.80 6.62 16.43
CA CYS A 162 -22.49 7.64 17.43
C CYS A 162 -23.27 7.46 18.76
N ARG A 163 -24.32 6.61 18.80
CA ARG A 163 -25.10 6.28 20.00
C ARG A 163 -24.64 5.04 20.76
N SER A 164 -23.78 4.21 20.18
CA SER A 164 -23.42 2.89 20.73
C SER A 164 -21.90 2.72 20.74
N ASP A 165 -21.31 3.13 21.86
CA ASP A 165 -19.93 2.86 22.33
C ASP A 165 -18.72 3.21 21.44
N LEU A 166 -18.11 4.34 21.81
CA LEU A 166 -16.85 4.92 21.34
C LEU A 166 -15.56 4.09 21.59
N ARG A 167 -15.65 2.80 21.97
CA ARG A 167 -14.49 2.04 22.48
C ARG A 167 -13.82 1.11 21.47
N THR A 168 -14.44 0.80 20.33
CA THR A 168 -13.86 -0.17 19.40
C THR A 168 -12.91 0.51 18.41
N SER A 169 -11.64 0.07 18.38
CA SER A 169 -10.56 0.56 17.51
C SER A 169 -10.88 0.60 16.00
N LEU A 170 -11.97 -0.05 15.56
CA LEU A 170 -12.44 -0.10 14.18
C LEU A 170 -13.26 1.13 13.77
N PHE A 171 -13.75 1.91 14.74
CA PHE A 171 -14.51 3.14 14.48
C PHE A 171 -13.69 4.16 13.70
N TRP A 172 -12.37 4.19 13.94
CA TRP A 172 -11.44 5.10 13.27
C TRP A 172 -11.23 4.79 11.78
N LEU A 173 -11.59 3.58 11.32
CA LEU A 173 -11.45 3.17 9.92
C LEU A 173 -12.66 3.53 9.06
N MET A 174 -13.84 3.83 9.64
CA MET A 174 -15.01 4.24 8.85
C MET A 174 -14.85 5.62 8.20
N PRO A 175 -14.35 6.66 8.89
CA PRO A 175 -14.03 7.95 8.28
C PRO A 175 -13.02 7.83 7.14
N LEU A 176 -12.14 6.82 7.18
CA LEU A 176 -11.22 6.54 6.09
C LEU A 176 -11.96 6.07 4.83
N GLY A 177 -12.97 5.20 4.96
CA GLY A 177 -13.81 4.81 3.82
C GLY A 177 -14.47 6.00 3.11
N LEU A 178 -14.87 7.04 3.86
CA LEU A 178 -15.31 8.32 3.28
C LEU A 178 -14.16 9.07 2.61
N GLY A 179 -12.99 9.15 3.25
CA GLY A 179 -11.81 9.79 2.69
C GLY A 179 -11.39 9.20 1.34
N LEU A 180 -11.43 7.88 1.20
CA LEU A 180 -11.06 7.18 -0.03
C LEU A 180 -12.00 7.50 -1.21
N LEU A 181 -13.29 7.77 -0.95
CA LEU A 181 -14.23 8.20 -2.00
C LEU A 181 -13.86 9.55 -2.64
N TYR A 182 -13.24 10.45 -1.85
CA TYR A 182 -12.86 11.80 -2.26
C TYR A 182 -11.39 11.93 -2.67
N LEU A 183 -10.68 10.81 -2.84
CA LEU A 183 -9.26 10.85 -3.18
C LEU A 183 -9.04 11.55 -4.54
N GLY A 184 -8.27 12.64 -4.54
CA GLY A 184 -7.86 13.36 -5.75
C GLY A 184 -8.87 14.38 -6.31
N GLU A 185 -10.03 14.59 -5.67
CA GLU A 185 -10.99 15.62 -6.09
C GLU A 185 -11.04 16.80 -5.10
N GLN A 186 -10.44 17.93 -5.48
CA GLN A 186 -10.40 19.13 -4.63
C GLN A 186 -11.75 19.85 -4.48
N LYS A 187 -12.62 19.78 -5.51
CA LYS A 187 -13.81 20.64 -5.64
C LYS A 187 -15.03 20.18 -4.82
N SER A 188 -15.16 18.87 -4.56
CA SER A 188 -16.33 18.27 -3.89
C SER A 188 -16.19 18.22 -2.36
N VAL A 189 -15.01 18.54 -1.84
CA VAL A 189 -14.64 18.34 -0.44
C VAL A 189 -15.22 19.39 0.48
N GLU A 190 -15.43 20.61 -0.02
CA GLU A 190 -16.12 21.67 0.73
C GLU A 190 -17.59 21.30 0.99
N GLY A 191 -18.24 20.63 0.03
CA GLY A 191 -19.58 20.06 0.20
C GLY A 191 -19.61 18.94 1.25
N ALA A 192 -18.63 18.04 1.23
CA ALA A 192 -18.50 16.96 2.22
C ALA A 192 -18.22 17.48 3.64
N LYS A 193 -17.48 18.61 3.76
CA LYS A 193 -17.21 19.30 5.04
C LYS A 193 -18.47 19.92 5.64
N ILE A 194 -19.45 20.32 4.81
CA ILE A 194 -20.72 20.87 5.30
C ILE A 194 -21.59 19.75 5.87
N VAL A 195 -21.67 18.61 5.20
CA VAL A 195 -22.49 17.49 5.67
C VAL A 195 -21.87 16.81 6.89
N SER A 196 -20.54 16.80 7.01
CA SER A 196 -19.85 16.31 8.23
C SER A 196 -20.10 17.17 9.48
N LYS A 197 -20.66 18.39 9.34
CA LYS A 197 -21.04 19.23 10.49
C LYS A 197 -22.14 18.63 11.35
N THR A 198 -22.94 17.73 10.78
CA THR A 198 -24.04 17.02 11.47
C THR A 198 -23.53 15.99 12.49
N LEU A 199 -22.24 15.63 12.48
CA LEU A 199 -21.64 14.71 13.42
C LEU A 199 -21.21 15.39 14.73
N SER A 200 -21.06 14.57 15.79
CA SER A 200 -20.54 15.00 17.09
C SER A 200 -19.14 15.61 16.99
N GLU A 201 -18.82 16.54 17.90
CA GLU A 201 -17.69 17.47 17.74
C GLU A 201 -16.31 16.80 17.60
N ARG A 202 -16.05 15.68 18.31
CA ARG A 202 -14.80 14.92 18.19
C ARG A 202 -14.74 14.16 16.86
N ILE A 203 -15.74 13.34 16.56
CA ILE A 203 -15.75 12.54 15.33
C ILE A 203 -15.71 13.44 14.09
N ARG A 204 -16.38 14.60 14.15
CA ARG A 204 -16.33 15.63 13.11
C ARG A 204 -14.92 16.14 12.86
N LYS A 205 -14.16 16.49 13.91
CA LYS A 205 -12.76 16.93 13.75
C LYS A 205 -11.91 15.83 13.11
N TYR A 206 -12.08 14.57 13.53
CA TYR A 206 -11.38 13.42 12.93
C TYR A 206 -11.71 13.24 11.44
N CYS A 207 -12.99 13.21 11.09
CA CYS A 207 -13.46 13.04 9.73
C CYS A 207 -13.03 14.21 8.84
N ASN A 208 -13.07 15.44 9.37
CA ASN A 208 -12.64 16.62 8.63
C ASN A 208 -11.16 16.57 8.30
N MET A 209 -10.31 16.12 9.22
CA MET A 209 -8.87 15.99 8.95
C MET A 209 -8.60 14.92 7.89
N ILE A 210 -9.27 13.77 7.96
CA ILE A 210 -9.11 12.69 6.96
C ILE A 210 -9.66 13.09 5.59
N LEU A 211 -10.81 13.76 5.54
CA LEU A 211 -11.37 14.25 4.28
C LEU A 211 -10.46 15.31 3.66
N LEU A 212 -9.92 16.24 4.47
CA LEU A 212 -8.96 17.23 3.98
C LEU A 212 -7.67 16.56 3.49
N SER A 213 -7.13 15.58 4.22
CA SER A 213 -5.89 14.93 3.81
C SER A 213 -6.04 14.09 2.53
N CYS A 214 -7.15 13.37 2.38
CA CYS A 214 -7.40 12.56 1.18
C CYS A 214 -7.72 13.43 -0.05
N ALA A 215 -8.44 14.53 0.14
CA ALA A 215 -8.77 15.49 -0.91
C ALA A 215 -7.54 16.14 -1.56
N TYR A 216 -6.58 16.53 -0.73
CA TYR A 216 -5.40 17.28 -1.14
C TYR A 216 -4.17 16.38 -1.34
N ALA A 217 -4.34 15.06 -1.30
CA ALA A 217 -3.25 14.11 -1.51
C ALA A 217 -2.57 14.34 -2.88
N GLY A 218 -1.24 14.45 -2.88
CA GLY A 218 -0.44 14.64 -4.10
C GLY A 218 -0.52 16.02 -4.76
N THR A 219 -1.19 17.00 -4.15
CA THR A 219 -1.40 18.33 -4.75
C THR A 219 -0.35 19.37 -4.37
N GLY A 220 0.51 19.08 -3.37
CA GLY A 220 1.61 19.98 -2.97
C GLY A 220 1.20 21.32 -2.36
N ASN A 221 -0.08 21.56 -2.09
CA ASN A 221 -0.54 22.89 -1.65
C ASN A 221 -0.05 23.23 -0.23
N VAL A 222 0.93 24.13 -0.15
CA VAL A 222 1.59 24.59 1.08
C VAL A 222 0.61 25.24 2.07
N LEU A 223 -0.42 25.94 1.59
CA LEU A 223 -1.41 26.58 2.48
C LEU A 223 -2.18 25.54 3.30
N LYS A 224 -2.51 24.40 2.69
CA LYS A 224 -3.20 23.32 3.39
C LYS A 224 -2.28 22.56 4.34
N VAL A 225 -1.01 22.45 3.99
CA VAL A 225 0.01 21.93 4.93
C VAL A 225 0.13 22.86 6.13
N GLN A 226 0.13 24.19 5.93
CA GLN A 226 0.17 25.17 7.01
C GLN A 226 -1.10 25.15 7.89
N ASP A 227 -2.28 25.03 7.28
CA ASP A 227 -3.56 24.87 8.00
C ASP A 227 -3.52 23.60 8.89
N LEU A 228 -3.04 22.49 8.34
CA LEU A 228 -2.88 21.21 9.06
C LEU A 228 -1.86 21.32 10.19
N LEU A 229 -0.72 21.96 9.95
CA LEU A 229 0.29 22.23 10.97
C LEU A 229 -0.25 23.12 12.09
N GLY A 230 -1.03 24.15 11.77
CA GLY A 230 -1.70 25.00 12.76
C GLY A 230 -2.65 24.20 13.66
N HIS A 231 -3.38 23.25 13.10
CA HIS A 231 -4.21 22.33 13.89
C HIS A 231 -3.40 21.35 14.75
N CYS A 232 -2.18 20.99 14.35
CA CYS A 232 -1.27 20.18 15.16
C CYS A 232 -0.62 20.96 16.31
N THR A 233 -0.37 22.27 16.16
CA THR A 233 0.30 23.10 17.18
C THR A 233 -0.63 23.67 18.24
N HIS A 234 -1.94 23.69 18.00
CA HIS A 234 -2.91 24.06 19.04
C HIS A 234 -3.04 22.95 20.10
N LEU A 235 -2.17 23.05 21.11
CA LEU A 235 -1.92 22.22 22.31
C LEU A 235 -3.12 21.97 23.26
N LYS A 236 -4.37 21.99 22.78
CA LYS A 236 -5.53 21.75 23.65
C LYS A 236 -5.99 20.31 23.56
N ASN A 237 -5.45 19.52 24.49
CA ASN A 237 -5.83 18.16 24.88
C ASN A 237 -5.51 17.10 23.84
N GLY A 238 -5.04 15.92 24.29
CA GLY A 238 -4.65 14.74 23.49
C GLY A 238 -5.79 14.11 22.66
N ASP A 239 -6.43 14.93 21.83
CA ASP A 239 -7.47 14.57 20.91
C ASP A 239 -6.87 13.70 19.80
N THR A 240 -7.51 12.56 19.53
CA THR A 240 -7.13 11.56 18.53
C THR A 240 -7.10 12.09 17.08
N HIS A 241 -7.39 13.38 16.88
CA HIS A 241 -7.39 14.08 15.60
C HIS A 241 -6.00 14.47 15.11
N GLN A 242 -5.03 14.56 16.02
CA GLN A 242 -3.66 14.96 15.68
C GLN A 242 -2.95 13.90 14.84
N GLY A 243 -3.16 12.61 15.11
CA GLY A 243 -2.50 11.52 14.37
C GLY A 243 -2.82 11.51 12.87
N PRO A 244 -4.11 11.55 12.47
CA PRO A 244 -4.50 11.72 11.06
C PRO A 244 -4.03 13.03 10.43
N ALA A 245 -3.91 14.12 11.20
CA ALA A 245 -3.42 15.40 10.69
C ALA A 245 -1.93 15.30 10.30
N VAL A 246 -1.10 14.63 11.12
CA VAL A 246 0.32 14.38 10.82
C VAL A 246 0.48 13.45 9.61
N LEU A 247 -0.31 12.37 9.52
CA LEU A 247 -0.34 11.55 8.31
C LEU A 247 -0.83 12.37 7.10
N GLY A 248 -1.77 13.28 7.29
CA GLY A 248 -2.28 14.14 6.25
C GLY A 248 -1.24 15.12 5.69
N ILE A 249 -0.36 15.66 6.54
CA ILE A 249 0.79 16.47 6.08
C ILE A 249 1.65 15.65 5.13
N ALA A 250 1.95 14.39 5.49
CA ALA A 250 2.70 13.50 4.61
C ALA A 250 1.95 13.24 3.30
N MET A 251 0.64 12.94 3.34
CA MET A 251 -0.17 12.68 2.14
C MET A 251 -0.19 13.85 1.14
N VAL A 252 -0.25 15.10 1.63
CA VAL A 252 -0.24 16.29 0.77
C VAL A 252 1.16 16.55 0.19
N ALA A 253 2.21 16.32 0.98
CA ALA A 253 3.59 16.61 0.61
C ALA A 253 4.24 15.59 -0.35
N MET A 254 3.61 14.42 -0.57
CA MET A 254 4.14 13.39 -1.47
C MET A 254 4.19 13.80 -2.95
N GLY A 255 3.49 14.85 -3.37
CA GLY A 255 3.38 15.23 -4.78
C GLY A 255 4.60 15.96 -5.35
N GLU A 256 5.42 16.58 -4.49
CA GLU A 256 6.54 17.41 -4.94
C GLU A 256 7.84 17.05 -4.21
N GLY A 257 8.92 16.89 -4.98
CA GLY A 257 10.28 16.68 -4.47
C GLY A 257 10.74 17.71 -3.42
N PRO A 258 10.60 19.04 -3.63
CA PRO A 258 10.96 20.03 -2.60
C PRO A 258 10.01 20.02 -1.40
N GLY A 259 8.70 19.77 -1.62
CA GLY A 259 7.72 19.63 -0.55
C GLY A 259 8.04 18.47 0.41
N LEU A 260 8.58 17.38 -0.12
CA LEU A 260 9.06 16.23 0.65
C LEU A 260 10.13 16.62 1.68
N GLU A 261 11.15 17.40 1.29
CA GLU A 261 12.22 17.81 2.19
C GLU A 261 11.74 18.79 3.27
N MET A 262 10.85 19.71 2.90
CA MET A 262 10.23 20.62 3.87
C MET A 262 9.35 19.86 4.88
N ALA A 263 8.61 18.86 4.42
CA ALA A 263 7.78 18.02 5.28
C ALA A 263 8.62 17.18 6.26
N ILE A 264 9.75 16.62 5.81
CA ILE A 264 10.68 15.88 6.69
C ILE A 264 11.17 16.77 7.84
N ARG A 265 11.63 18.00 7.54
CA ARG A 265 12.06 18.96 8.58
C ARG A 265 10.93 19.32 9.55
N SER A 266 9.73 19.51 9.02
CA SER A 266 8.54 19.82 9.84
C SER A 266 8.14 18.66 10.75
N LEU A 267 8.25 17.41 10.26
CA LEU A 267 7.99 16.20 11.04
C LEU A 267 9.06 15.97 12.12
N GLU A 268 10.32 16.29 11.86
CA GLU A 268 11.39 16.24 12.87
C GLU A 268 11.14 17.24 14.01
N HIS A 269 10.64 18.44 13.70
CA HIS A 269 10.24 19.40 14.74
C HIS A 269 9.05 18.88 15.56
N LEU A 270 8.05 18.29 14.90
CA LEU A 270 6.91 17.65 15.58
C LEU A 270 7.32 16.46 16.45
N LEU A 271 8.40 15.76 16.11
CA LEU A 271 8.94 14.67 16.92
C LEU A 271 9.48 15.15 18.27
N GLN A 272 10.05 16.37 18.31
CA GLN A 272 10.65 16.93 19.53
C GLN A 272 9.63 17.56 20.47
N TYR A 273 8.62 18.25 19.92
CA TYR A 273 7.67 19.05 20.70
C TYR A 273 6.24 18.48 20.76
N GLY A 274 6.01 17.34 20.11
CA GLY A 274 4.68 16.76 19.94
C GLY A 274 4.18 15.94 21.13
N ASP A 275 2.85 15.90 21.29
CA ASP A 275 2.13 14.98 22.17
C ASP A 275 2.45 13.50 21.84
N PRO A 276 2.29 12.55 22.79
CA PRO A 276 2.62 11.14 22.58
C PRO A 276 1.91 10.51 21.36
N ASN A 277 0.69 10.96 21.04
CA ASN A 277 -0.04 10.52 19.86
C ASN A 277 0.63 11.02 18.56
N THR A 278 1.11 12.27 18.53
CA THR A 278 1.84 12.80 17.37
C THR A 278 3.19 12.11 17.21
N ARG A 279 3.92 11.89 18.31
CA ARG A 279 5.20 11.16 18.32
C ARG A 279 5.08 9.75 17.74
N LEU A 280 3.97 9.06 18.00
CA LEU A 280 3.65 7.76 17.40
C LEU A 280 3.44 7.83 15.88
N THR A 281 2.78 8.90 15.40
CA THR A 281 2.42 9.04 13.99
C THR A 281 3.55 9.52 13.09
N VAL A 282 4.54 10.23 13.64
CA VAL A 282 5.66 10.79 12.87
C VAL A 282 6.47 9.71 12.14
N PRO A 283 6.88 8.59 12.76
CA PRO A 283 7.56 7.50 12.04
C PRO A 283 6.77 6.98 10.83
N LEU A 284 5.45 6.80 10.98
CA LEU A 284 4.56 6.32 9.92
C LEU A 284 4.45 7.35 8.79
N ALA A 285 4.40 8.64 9.13
CA ALA A 285 4.40 9.73 8.16
C ALA A 285 5.72 9.78 7.37
N LEU A 286 6.87 9.61 8.04
CA LEU A 286 8.19 9.51 7.39
C LEU A 286 8.28 8.28 6.47
N GLY A 287 7.72 7.14 6.91
CA GLY A 287 7.64 5.93 6.11
C GLY A 287 6.79 6.11 4.85
N LEU A 288 5.66 6.81 4.96
CA LEU A 288 4.79 7.15 3.83
C LEU A 288 5.52 8.05 2.82
N LEU A 289 6.20 9.10 3.29
CA LEU A 289 6.92 10.05 2.44
C LEU A 289 8.01 9.38 1.57
N CYS A 290 8.63 8.30 2.05
CA CYS A 290 9.77 7.65 1.39
C CYS A 290 9.57 6.16 1.13
N ILE A 291 8.38 5.76 0.65
CA ILE A 291 8.11 4.38 0.25
C ILE A 291 9.06 3.95 -0.88
N SER A 292 9.72 2.81 -0.69
CA SER A 292 10.67 2.21 -1.64
C SER A 292 11.83 3.14 -2.07
N ASN A 293 12.04 4.28 -1.40
CA ASN A 293 13.18 5.19 -1.61
C ASN A 293 13.99 5.31 -0.31
N PRO A 294 15.05 4.51 -0.14
CA PRO A 294 15.84 4.51 1.08
C PRO A 294 16.79 5.72 1.16
N LYS A 295 16.28 6.87 1.61
CA LYS A 295 17.12 8.01 1.99
C LYS A 295 17.83 7.76 3.32
N VAL A 296 19.15 7.98 3.34
CA VAL A 296 20.00 7.70 4.52
C VAL A 296 19.58 8.50 5.75
N ASN A 297 19.23 9.77 5.59
CA ASN A 297 18.83 10.64 6.69
C ASN A 297 17.63 10.09 7.47
N ILE A 298 16.62 9.58 6.76
CA ILE A 298 15.37 9.07 7.36
C ILE A 298 15.61 7.70 8.00
N MET A 299 16.48 6.89 7.41
CA MET A 299 16.88 5.62 8.02
C MET A 299 17.59 5.84 9.36
N ASP A 300 18.44 6.86 9.48
CA ASP A 300 19.15 7.17 10.74
C ASP A 300 18.23 7.81 11.80
N THR A 301 17.23 8.59 11.40
CA THR A 301 16.20 9.08 12.34
C THR A 301 15.30 7.95 12.84
N LEU A 302 14.79 7.11 11.94
CA LEU A 302 13.98 5.94 12.32
C LEU A 302 14.76 4.93 13.15
N SER A 303 16.05 4.75 12.86
CA SER A 303 16.94 3.88 13.62
C SER A 303 16.95 4.24 15.11
N ARG A 304 17.12 5.53 15.41
CA ARG A 304 17.07 6.04 16.79
C ARG A 304 15.71 5.79 17.45
N LEU A 305 14.61 5.91 16.70
CA LEU A 305 13.24 5.69 17.20
C LEU A 305 12.90 4.21 17.42
N THR A 306 13.62 3.26 16.82
CA THR A 306 13.37 1.84 17.08
C THR A 306 13.74 1.39 18.49
N HIS A 307 14.62 2.13 19.18
CA HIS A 307 15.07 1.85 20.56
C HIS A 307 14.36 2.70 21.61
N ASP A 308 13.28 3.39 21.24
CA ASP A 308 12.54 4.27 22.13
C ASP A 308 11.87 3.49 23.28
N THR A 309 11.64 4.18 24.41
CA THR A 309 11.03 3.59 25.61
C THR A 309 9.55 3.25 25.39
N ASP A 310 8.88 4.03 24.55
CA ASP A 310 7.47 3.85 24.21
C ASP A 310 7.29 2.70 23.20
N PRO A 311 6.57 1.63 23.57
CA PRO A 311 6.47 0.44 22.74
C PRO A 311 5.74 0.70 21.42
N ASP A 312 4.77 1.61 21.41
CA ASP A 312 3.96 1.89 20.24
C ASP A 312 4.73 2.71 19.19
N VAL A 313 5.58 3.64 19.62
CA VAL A 313 6.49 4.41 18.75
C VAL A 313 7.54 3.48 18.14
N ALA A 314 8.16 2.61 18.95
CA ALA A 314 9.14 1.66 18.49
C ALA A 314 8.57 0.67 17.46
N MET A 315 7.34 0.15 17.66
CA MET A 315 6.66 -0.71 16.68
C MET A 315 6.34 0.04 15.38
N ALA A 316 5.88 1.29 15.46
CA ALA A 316 5.63 2.14 14.30
C ALA A 316 6.91 2.43 13.51
N ALA A 317 8.03 2.70 14.19
CA ALA A 317 9.33 2.90 13.56
C ALA A 317 9.83 1.66 12.84
N ILE A 318 9.67 0.46 13.42
CA ILE A 318 10.07 -0.81 12.79
C ILE A 318 9.29 -1.06 11.50
N ILE A 319 7.96 -0.86 11.50
CA ILE A 319 7.16 -0.99 10.27
C ILE A 319 7.58 0.05 9.23
N SER A 320 7.79 1.30 9.64
CA SER A 320 8.17 2.39 8.74
C SER A 320 9.52 2.12 8.08
N LEU A 321 10.47 1.54 8.82
CA LEU A 321 11.75 1.09 8.28
C LEU A 321 11.57 -0.02 7.23
N GLY A 322 10.62 -0.94 7.44
CA GLY A 322 10.22 -1.96 6.47
C GLY A 322 9.59 -1.37 5.20
N LEU A 323 8.76 -0.33 5.32
CA LEU A 323 8.11 0.35 4.19
C LEU A 323 9.12 1.12 3.31
N ILE A 324 10.10 1.79 3.93
CA ILE A 324 11.15 2.51 3.19
C ILE A 324 12.07 1.54 2.44
N GLY A 325 12.42 0.42 3.07
CA GLY A 325 13.25 -0.62 2.47
C GLY A 325 12.49 -1.55 1.52
N ALA A 326 11.19 -1.36 1.33
CA ALA A 326 10.38 -2.33 0.61
C ALA A 326 10.80 -2.46 -0.85
N GLY A 327 11.15 -3.70 -1.23
CA GLY A 327 11.54 -4.01 -2.62
C GLY A 327 12.94 -3.54 -3.03
N THR A 328 13.68 -2.84 -2.18
CA THR A 328 15.02 -2.34 -2.52
C THR A 328 16.15 -3.26 -2.07
N ASN A 329 15.86 -4.27 -1.25
CA ASN A 329 16.84 -5.21 -0.70
C ASN A 329 18.10 -4.53 -0.14
N ASN A 330 17.94 -3.36 0.49
CA ASN A 330 19.08 -2.60 0.99
C ASN A 330 19.76 -3.32 2.16
N ALA A 331 21.05 -3.64 2.00
CA ALA A 331 21.83 -4.39 2.97
C ALA A 331 21.90 -3.72 4.35
N ARG A 332 21.93 -2.37 4.41
CA ARG A 332 22.00 -1.64 5.69
C ARG A 332 20.71 -1.79 6.51
N ILE A 333 19.55 -1.69 5.86
CA ILE A 333 18.24 -1.89 6.51
C ILE A 333 18.07 -3.34 6.95
N ALA A 334 18.45 -4.30 6.09
CA ALA A 334 18.39 -5.73 6.41
C ALA A 334 19.29 -6.08 7.62
N GLY A 335 20.51 -5.55 7.65
CA GLY A 335 21.43 -5.70 8.78
C GLY A 335 20.86 -5.11 10.08
N MET A 336 20.27 -3.92 10.00
CA MET A 336 19.65 -3.28 11.16
C MET A 336 18.45 -4.10 11.69
N LEU A 337 17.55 -4.54 10.82
CA LEU A 337 16.40 -5.37 11.22
C LEU A 337 16.84 -6.72 11.82
N ARG A 338 17.97 -7.28 11.38
CA ARG A 338 18.53 -8.49 11.97
C ARG A 338 19.04 -8.24 13.40
N ASN A 339 19.70 -7.11 13.65
CA ASN A 339 20.13 -6.71 14.99
C ASN A 339 18.93 -6.47 15.92
N LEU A 340 17.88 -5.81 15.43
CA LEU A 340 16.63 -5.60 16.17
C LEU A 340 15.91 -6.91 16.49
N SER A 341 15.95 -7.90 15.59
CA SER A 341 15.39 -9.22 15.84
C SER A 341 16.10 -9.93 16.99
N SER A 342 17.43 -9.79 17.11
CA SER A 342 18.20 -10.34 18.23
C SER A 342 17.87 -9.62 19.55
N PHE A 343 17.73 -8.30 19.50
CA PHE A 343 17.41 -7.47 20.67
C PHE A 343 16.01 -7.75 21.24
N TYR A 344 15.00 -7.91 20.37
CA TYR A 344 13.61 -8.12 20.76
C TYR A 344 13.17 -9.60 20.88
N PHE A 345 14.11 -10.54 20.96
CA PHE A 345 13.81 -11.98 20.97
C PHE A 345 12.75 -12.40 22.02
N LEU A 346 12.77 -11.77 23.20
CA LEU A 346 11.85 -12.09 24.31
C LEU A 346 10.44 -11.51 24.14
N LYS A 347 10.25 -10.45 23.34
CA LYS A 347 8.95 -9.79 23.18
C LYS A 347 8.30 -10.19 21.85
N LEU A 348 7.39 -11.16 21.91
CA LEU A 348 6.65 -11.72 20.76
C LEU A 348 6.03 -10.67 19.83
N LYS A 349 5.46 -9.61 20.41
CA LYS A 349 4.81 -8.51 19.67
C LYS A 349 5.78 -7.76 18.76
N PHE A 350 6.93 -7.38 19.29
CA PHE A 350 7.97 -6.69 18.52
C PHE A 350 8.59 -7.58 17.47
N LEU A 351 8.83 -8.85 17.82
CA LEU A 351 9.37 -9.84 16.89
C LEU A 351 8.45 -10.04 15.67
N TYR A 352 7.13 -10.01 15.87
CA TYR A 352 6.17 -10.07 14.76
C TYR A 352 6.32 -8.87 13.82
N CYS A 353 6.41 -7.64 14.35
CA CYS A 353 6.62 -6.43 13.55
C CYS A 353 7.95 -6.44 12.80
N VAL A 354 9.04 -6.90 13.45
CA VAL A 354 10.36 -7.00 12.82
C VAL A 354 10.34 -8.01 11.66
N ARG A 355 9.65 -9.15 11.82
CA ARG A 355 9.51 -10.14 10.74
C ARG A 355 8.69 -9.62 9.57
N ILE A 356 7.62 -8.86 9.82
CA ILE A 356 6.88 -8.18 8.75
C ILE A 356 7.81 -7.21 8.00
N ALA A 357 8.55 -6.38 8.74
CA ALA A 357 9.50 -5.45 8.13
C ALA A 357 10.58 -6.15 7.29
N GLN A 358 11.13 -7.28 7.78
CA GLN A 358 12.07 -8.10 7.01
C GLN A 358 11.44 -8.68 5.73
N GLY A 359 10.18 -9.15 5.82
CA GLY A 359 9.43 -9.63 4.66
C GLY A 359 9.21 -8.55 3.60
N LEU A 360 8.93 -7.31 4.03
CA LEU A 360 8.77 -6.17 3.14
C LEU A 360 10.08 -5.80 2.43
N VAL A 361 11.21 -5.82 3.12
CA VAL A 361 12.53 -5.50 2.52
C VAL A 361 12.89 -6.49 1.40
N HIS A 362 12.56 -7.77 1.59
CA HIS A 362 12.84 -8.83 0.62
C HIS A 362 11.66 -9.15 -0.31
N LEU A 363 10.69 -8.24 -0.45
CA LEU A 363 9.52 -8.41 -1.30
C LEU A 363 9.94 -8.81 -2.73
N GLY A 364 9.50 -10.00 -3.20
CA GLY A 364 9.87 -10.53 -4.52
C GLY A 364 11.39 -10.66 -4.75
N LYS A 365 12.20 -10.83 -3.70
CA LYS A 365 13.67 -10.76 -3.73
C LYS A 365 14.23 -9.42 -4.26
N GLY A 366 13.43 -8.36 -4.23
CA GLY A 366 13.76 -7.04 -4.77
C GLY A 366 13.10 -6.73 -6.14
N LEU A 367 12.32 -7.67 -6.71
CA LEU A 367 11.65 -7.47 -8.00
C LEU A 367 10.35 -6.67 -7.91
N LEU A 368 9.81 -6.49 -6.71
CA LEU A 368 8.50 -5.87 -6.48
C LEU A 368 8.69 -4.58 -5.68
N THR A 369 7.94 -3.52 -6.01
CA THR A 369 7.89 -2.24 -5.29
C THR A 369 6.52 -1.99 -4.69
N LEU A 370 6.48 -1.06 -3.73
CA LEU A 370 5.24 -0.55 -3.11
C LEU A 370 4.95 0.91 -3.49
N SER A 371 5.73 1.50 -4.40
CA SER A 371 5.59 2.89 -4.78
C SER A 371 4.21 3.12 -5.45
N PRO A 372 3.36 4.01 -4.91
CA PRO A 372 2.04 4.31 -5.49
C PRO A 372 2.14 5.21 -6.73
N TYR A 373 3.33 5.71 -7.04
CA TYR A 373 3.58 6.56 -8.19
C TYR A 373 3.99 5.74 -9.41
N HIS A 374 3.41 6.10 -10.54
CA HIS A 374 3.78 5.60 -11.85
C HIS A 374 4.36 6.75 -12.68
N SER A 375 5.33 6.45 -13.54
CA SER A 375 5.93 7.41 -14.48
C SER A 375 6.60 8.59 -13.78
N ASP A 376 7.82 8.39 -13.23
CA ASP A 376 8.65 9.48 -12.71
C ASP A 376 7.91 10.43 -11.71
N HIS A 377 7.15 9.87 -10.76
CA HIS A 377 6.35 10.61 -9.77
C HIS A 377 5.22 11.50 -10.32
N PHE A 378 4.88 11.42 -11.61
CA PHE A 378 3.83 12.24 -12.20
C PHE A 378 2.41 11.74 -11.93
N LEU A 379 2.18 10.42 -11.95
CA LEU A 379 0.85 9.84 -11.81
C LEU A 379 0.73 9.09 -10.48
N LEU A 380 -0.13 9.60 -9.60
CA LEU A 380 -0.54 8.88 -8.39
C LEU A 380 -1.58 7.82 -8.76
N SER A 381 -1.24 6.54 -8.62
CA SER A 381 -2.24 5.48 -8.71
C SER A 381 -3.10 5.49 -7.43
N GLN A 382 -4.36 5.86 -7.61
CA GLN A 382 -5.30 6.08 -6.50
C GLN A 382 -5.59 4.78 -5.72
N THR A 383 -5.59 3.63 -6.38
CA THR A 383 -5.85 2.32 -5.77
C THR A 383 -4.70 1.82 -4.91
N ALA A 384 -3.46 1.89 -5.40
CA ALA A 384 -2.27 1.51 -4.62
C ALA A 384 -2.10 2.41 -3.40
N PHE A 385 -2.29 3.72 -3.59
CA PHE A 385 -2.24 4.69 -2.49
C PHE A 385 -3.28 4.39 -1.41
N SER A 386 -4.52 4.05 -1.81
CA SER A 386 -5.59 3.67 -0.88
C SER A 386 -5.22 2.47 -0.01
N GLY A 387 -4.59 1.43 -0.57
CA GLY A 387 -4.13 0.25 0.16
C GLY A 387 -3.08 0.59 1.24
N ILE A 388 -2.15 1.49 0.91
CA ILE A 388 -1.10 1.95 1.84
C ILE A 388 -1.70 2.81 2.96
N ILE A 389 -2.63 3.72 2.65
CA ILE A 389 -3.29 4.55 3.66
C ILE A 389 -4.07 3.68 4.66
N ILE A 390 -4.79 2.66 4.19
CA ILE A 390 -5.53 1.74 5.08
C ILE A 390 -4.57 1.05 6.05
N LEU A 391 -3.41 0.61 5.57
CA LEU A 391 -2.39 0.02 6.43
C LEU A 391 -1.87 1.02 7.46
N LEU A 392 -1.54 2.25 7.05
CA LEU A 392 -1.00 3.27 7.95
C LEU A 392 -2.00 3.71 9.02
N HIS A 393 -3.28 3.86 8.66
CA HIS A 393 -4.34 4.12 9.64
C HIS A 393 -4.59 2.91 10.57
N ALA A 394 -4.43 1.68 10.08
CA ALA A 394 -4.46 0.49 10.94
C ALA A 394 -3.26 0.45 11.90
N CYS A 395 -2.08 0.94 11.50
CA CYS A 395 -0.88 1.06 12.33
C CYS A 395 -1.02 2.07 13.48
N LEU A 396 -1.92 3.07 13.38
CA LEU A 396 -2.19 4.00 14.48
C LEU A 396 -2.66 3.31 15.77
N HIS A 397 -3.32 2.15 15.65
CA HIS A 397 -3.77 1.33 16.78
C HIS A 397 -3.17 -0.08 16.76
N MET A 398 -1.86 -0.13 16.54
CA MET A 398 -1.01 -1.32 16.39
C MET A 398 -1.33 -2.49 17.36
N LYS A 399 -1.50 -2.20 18.66
CA LYS A 399 -1.78 -3.22 19.69
C LYS A 399 -3.11 -3.96 19.52
N SER A 400 -4.10 -3.34 18.89
CA SER A 400 -5.47 -3.88 18.80
C SER A 400 -5.78 -4.45 17.40
N THR A 401 -5.22 -3.86 16.35
CA THR A 401 -5.49 -4.20 14.95
C THR A 401 -4.53 -5.30 14.45
N ILE A 402 -3.25 -4.96 14.29
CA ILE A 402 -2.24 -5.77 13.61
C ILE A 402 -1.72 -6.91 14.50
N LEU A 403 -1.61 -6.68 15.82
CA LEU A 403 -1.16 -7.69 16.78
C LEU A 403 -2.29 -8.41 17.54
N GLY A 404 -3.54 -8.07 17.21
CA GLY A 404 -4.73 -8.55 17.89
C GLY A 404 -5.55 -9.48 17.00
N LYS A 405 -6.69 -8.99 16.51
CA LYS A 405 -7.71 -9.83 15.83
C LYS A 405 -7.67 -9.74 14.30
N TYR A 406 -6.95 -8.77 13.73
CA TYR A 406 -7.09 -8.42 12.31
C TYR A 406 -5.76 -8.37 11.58
N HIS A 407 -5.06 -9.51 11.51
CA HIS A 407 -3.81 -9.64 10.74
C HIS A 407 -4.04 -9.40 9.24
N TYR A 408 -5.28 -9.58 8.76
CA TYR A 408 -5.67 -9.40 7.38
C TYR A 408 -5.52 -7.97 6.84
N PHE A 409 -5.36 -6.94 7.68
CA PHE A 409 -5.11 -5.58 7.20
C PHE A 409 -3.80 -5.46 6.41
N LEU A 410 -2.82 -6.34 6.68
CA LEU A 410 -1.60 -6.43 5.87
C LEU A 410 -1.90 -6.82 4.42
N ASN A 411 -3.05 -7.46 4.17
CA ASN A 411 -3.42 -7.89 2.83
C ASN A 411 -3.83 -6.76 1.89
N PHE A 412 -4.21 -5.60 2.43
CA PHE A 412 -4.43 -4.40 1.61
C PHE A 412 -3.15 -3.91 0.93
N LEU A 413 -1.97 -4.34 1.40
CA LEU A 413 -0.72 -4.07 0.71
C LEU A 413 -0.65 -4.74 -0.66
N GLY A 414 -1.39 -5.82 -0.89
CA GLY A 414 -1.47 -6.50 -2.19
C GLY A 414 -1.89 -5.57 -3.34
N LEU A 415 -2.65 -4.51 -3.06
CA LEU A 415 -3.03 -3.49 -4.05
C LEU A 415 -1.86 -2.60 -4.49
N ALA A 416 -0.84 -2.47 -3.65
CA ALA A 416 0.30 -1.59 -3.89
C ALA A 416 1.52 -2.32 -4.46
N ILE A 417 1.50 -3.66 -4.50
CA ILE A 417 2.60 -4.46 -5.03
C ILE A 417 2.63 -4.33 -6.55
N GLN A 418 3.73 -3.80 -7.10
CA GLN A 418 3.96 -3.65 -8.54
C GLN A 418 5.33 -4.24 -8.93
N PRO A 419 5.49 -4.76 -10.16
CA PRO A 419 6.80 -5.23 -10.62
C PRO A 419 7.67 -4.04 -11.01
N ARG A 420 8.92 -4.04 -10.52
CA ARG A 420 9.91 -2.98 -10.73
C ARG A 420 10.76 -3.18 -11.99
N MET A 421 10.65 -4.35 -12.61
CA MET A 421 11.54 -4.75 -13.69
C MET A 421 11.20 -4.02 -14.99
N LEU A 422 12.21 -3.45 -15.64
CA LEU A 422 12.10 -2.95 -17.00
C LEU A 422 12.14 -4.13 -17.98
N MET A 423 11.01 -4.38 -18.62
CA MET A 423 10.84 -5.38 -19.66
C MET A 423 10.54 -4.70 -20.99
N THR A 424 11.33 -5.03 -22.00
CA THR A 424 11.07 -4.59 -23.37
C THR A 424 10.37 -5.70 -24.13
N VAL A 425 9.27 -5.33 -24.78
CA VAL A 425 8.39 -6.24 -25.52
C VAL A 425 8.23 -5.72 -26.95
N ASP A 426 8.20 -6.62 -27.92
CA ASP A 426 7.95 -6.29 -29.33
C ASP A 426 6.45 -6.03 -29.62
N GLU A 427 6.10 -5.51 -30.80
CA GLU A 427 4.71 -5.29 -31.24
C GLU A 427 3.86 -6.58 -31.17
N ASN A 428 4.50 -7.75 -31.25
CA ASN A 428 3.87 -9.07 -31.15
C ASN A 428 3.81 -9.64 -29.72
N LEU A 429 4.01 -8.81 -28.69
CA LEU A 429 4.01 -9.20 -27.26
C LEU A 429 5.10 -10.23 -26.89
N LYS A 430 6.15 -10.39 -27.69
CA LYS A 430 7.29 -11.26 -27.39
C LYS A 430 8.38 -10.48 -26.64
N PRO A 431 9.00 -11.06 -25.61
CA PRO A 431 10.08 -10.41 -24.88
C PRO A 431 11.30 -10.23 -25.78
N LEU A 432 11.83 -9.01 -25.84
CA LEU A 432 13.01 -8.65 -26.63
C LEU A 432 14.11 -8.14 -25.70
N SER A 433 15.34 -8.65 -25.83
CA SER A 433 16.49 -8.16 -25.07
C SER A 433 17.17 -7.00 -25.81
N VAL A 434 17.06 -5.78 -25.28
CA VAL A 434 17.69 -4.57 -25.84
C VAL A 434 18.64 -3.97 -24.81
N PRO A 435 19.81 -3.46 -25.23
CA PRO A 435 20.72 -2.77 -24.31
C PRO A 435 20.14 -1.42 -23.87
N VAL A 436 20.08 -1.21 -22.56
CA VAL A 436 19.57 -0.02 -21.87
C VAL A 436 20.68 0.57 -21.01
N ARG A 437 20.81 1.89 -21.04
CA ARG A 437 21.66 2.67 -20.13
C ARG A 437 20.82 3.05 -18.91
N VAL A 438 21.27 2.63 -17.74
CA VAL A 438 20.65 3.01 -16.46
C VAL A 438 21.61 3.91 -15.71
N GLY A 439 21.08 4.98 -15.11
CA GLY A 439 21.83 5.81 -14.17
C GLY A 439 20.93 6.81 -13.47
N GLN A 440 21.51 7.65 -12.61
CA GLN A 440 20.74 8.55 -11.76
C GLN A 440 20.04 9.63 -12.60
N ALA A 441 18.76 9.85 -12.29
CA ALA A 441 17.94 10.89 -12.89
C ALA A 441 18.45 12.29 -12.53
N VAL A 442 18.56 13.17 -13.52
CA VAL A 442 18.90 14.57 -13.30
C VAL A 442 17.84 15.46 -13.92
N ASP A 443 17.40 16.46 -13.16
CA ASP A 443 16.50 17.48 -13.68
C ASP A 443 17.19 18.29 -14.77
N VAL A 444 16.54 18.28 -15.93
CA VAL A 444 17.03 18.85 -17.17
C VAL A 444 16.57 20.31 -17.36
N VAL A 445 15.63 20.75 -16.52
CA VAL A 445 15.04 22.08 -16.56
C VAL A 445 16.13 23.14 -16.32
N GLY A 446 16.34 24.03 -17.29
CA GLY A 446 17.31 25.14 -17.19
C GLY A 446 18.70 24.86 -17.77
N LYS A 447 18.97 23.68 -18.34
CA LYS A 447 20.25 23.40 -19.02
C LYS A 447 20.19 23.73 -20.52
N SER A 448 21.14 24.52 -21.00
CA SER A 448 21.27 24.87 -22.42
C SER A 448 21.82 23.71 -23.25
N GLY A 449 21.23 23.44 -24.42
CA GLY A 449 21.70 22.43 -25.39
C GLY A 449 20.75 21.23 -25.55
N ARG A 450 21.31 20.05 -25.86
CA ARG A 450 20.62 18.73 -25.76
C ARG A 450 21.10 18.00 -24.50
N PRO A 451 20.68 18.45 -23.30
CA PRO A 451 21.07 17.84 -22.05
C PRO A 451 20.60 16.38 -21.95
N ARG A 452 21.47 15.51 -21.44
CA ARG A 452 21.12 14.12 -21.12
C ARG A 452 20.32 14.07 -19.83
N THR A 453 19.36 13.15 -19.75
CA THR A 453 18.50 13.00 -18.57
C THR A 453 19.16 12.17 -17.46
N ILE A 454 20.24 11.45 -17.80
CA ILE A 454 20.96 10.53 -16.90
C ILE A 454 22.38 11.01 -16.61
N THR A 455 22.83 10.82 -15.37
CA THR A 455 24.25 10.88 -14.98
C THR A 455 24.77 9.52 -14.50
N GLY A 456 26.03 9.20 -14.80
CA GLY A 456 26.68 7.97 -14.31
C GLY A 456 26.07 6.69 -14.90
N PHE A 457 26.04 6.56 -16.23
CA PHE A 457 25.37 5.45 -16.89
C PHE A 457 26.17 4.14 -16.88
N GLN A 458 25.48 3.03 -16.64
CA GLN A 458 25.96 1.67 -16.93
C GLN A 458 25.03 1.04 -17.96
N THR A 459 25.59 0.32 -18.93
CA THR A 459 24.83 -0.39 -19.95
C THR A 459 24.50 -1.80 -19.50
N PHE A 460 23.21 -2.10 -19.40
CA PHE A 460 22.67 -3.43 -19.10
C PHE A 460 21.83 -3.94 -20.28
N SER A 461 21.59 -5.24 -20.34
CA SER A 461 20.59 -5.83 -21.25
C SER A 461 19.28 -5.97 -20.51
N THR A 462 18.14 -5.66 -21.13
CA THR A 462 16.84 -6.02 -20.54
C THR A 462 16.71 -7.54 -20.37
N PRO A 463 16.06 -8.02 -19.29
CA PRO A 463 15.44 -7.24 -18.22
C PRO A 463 16.40 -6.63 -17.18
N VAL A 464 16.13 -5.39 -16.78
CA VAL A 464 16.92 -4.67 -15.77
C VAL A 464 16.05 -4.25 -14.60
N LEU A 465 16.61 -4.33 -13.40
CA LEU A 465 16.00 -3.84 -12.17
C LEU A 465 16.42 -2.37 -11.98
N LEU A 466 15.47 -1.44 -12.01
CA LEU A 466 15.75 -0.01 -11.85
C LEU A 466 15.81 0.35 -10.36
N GLU A 467 16.86 1.03 -9.89
CA GLU A 467 16.86 1.56 -8.52
C GLU A 467 15.98 2.82 -8.39
N ALA A 468 15.75 3.29 -7.16
CA ALA A 468 14.78 4.35 -6.90
C ALA A 468 15.45 5.69 -7.20
N GLY A 469 14.97 6.38 -8.23
CA GLY A 469 15.63 7.58 -8.77
C GLY A 469 16.60 7.30 -9.93
N ASP A 470 16.69 6.05 -10.39
CA ASP A 470 17.36 5.73 -11.65
C ASP A 470 16.42 5.92 -12.83
N ARG A 471 16.96 6.47 -13.92
CA ARG A 471 16.32 6.54 -15.22
C ARG A 471 17.01 5.61 -16.20
N ALA A 472 16.21 5.04 -17.08
CA ALA A 472 16.65 4.24 -18.21
C ALA A 472 16.56 5.03 -19.52
N GLU A 473 17.59 4.91 -20.36
CA GLU A 473 17.60 5.37 -21.75
C GLU A 473 18.02 4.18 -22.65
N LEU A 474 17.41 4.03 -23.83
CA LEU A 474 17.85 3.00 -24.79
C LEU A 474 19.27 3.30 -25.28
N ALA A 475 20.12 2.27 -25.37
CA ALA A 475 21.48 2.43 -25.89
C ALA A 475 21.55 2.43 -27.43
N THR A 476 20.51 1.92 -28.11
CA THR A 476 20.48 1.71 -29.56
C THR A 476 19.27 2.35 -30.22
N ASP A 477 19.49 3.08 -31.32
CA ASP A 477 18.44 3.70 -32.15
C ASP A 477 17.65 2.70 -33.04
N LYS A 478 17.93 1.39 -32.88
CA LYS A 478 17.27 0.28 -33.61
C LYS A 478 15.77 0.23 -33.30
N TYR A 479 15.41 0.57 -32.07
CA TYR A 479 14.05 0.50 -31.57
C TYR A 479 13.63 1.85 -31.02
N ILE A 480 12.40 2.25 -31.31
CA ILE A 480 11.77 3.45 -30.78
C ILE A 480 10.74 3.00 -29.73
N PRO A 481 10.83 3.49 -28.49
CA PRO A 481 9.83 3.18 -27.48
C PRO A 481 8.55 3.97 -27.75
N LEU A 482 7.40 3.33 -27.56
CA LEU A 482 6.10 4.00 -27.68
C LEU A 482 5.85 5.00 -26.54
N SER A 483 6.42 4.75 -25.37
CA SER A 483 6.40 5.66 -24.22
C SER A 483 7.73 6.42 -24.10
N PRO A 484 7.71 7.74 -23.79
CA PRO A 484 8.94 8.50 -23.54
C PRO A 484 9.64 8.11 -22.23
N ILE A 485 8.92 7.44 -21.32
CA ILE A 485 9.44 6.98 -20.03
C ILE A 485 9.59 5.45 -20.11
N LEU A 486 10.80 4.97 -19.79
CA LEU A 486 11.16 3.56 -19.80
C LEU A 486 11.00 2.96 -18.39
N GLU A 487 9.76 2.72 -17.97
CA GLU A 487 9.42 2.05 -16.71
C GLU A 487 8.51 0.85 -16.96
N GLY A 488 8.73 -0.25 -16.25
CA GLY A 488 7.88 -1.45 -16.32
C GLY A 488 7.91 -2.12 -17.70
N PHE A 489 6.74 -2.27 -18.33
CA PHE A 489 6.61 -2.87 -19.66
C PHE A 489 6.66 -1.81 -20.74
N VAL A 490 7.73 -1.81 -21.55
CA VAL A 490 7.88 -0.90 -22.68
C VAL A 490 7.71 -1.68 -23.97
N ILE A 491 6.76 -1.25 -24.78
CA ILE A 491 6.62 -1.77 -26.14
C ILE A 491 7.56 -0.98 -27.06
N LEU A 492 8.45 -1.73 -27.71
CA LEU A 492 9.42 -1.22 -28.65
C LEU A 492 8.92 -1.45 -30.07
N LYS A 493 9.03 -0.42 -30.89
CA LYS A 493 8.78 -0.49 -32.33
C LYS A 493 10.10 -0.50 -33.09
N GLU A 494 10.24 -1.38 -34.08
CA GLU A 494 11.38 -1.35 -34.98
C GLU A 494 11.41 -0.03 -35.76
N ASN A 495 12.57 0.61 -35.80
CA ASN A 495 12.74 1.88 -36.47
C ASN A 495 12.87 1.69 -37.99
N PRO A 496 11.91 2.16 -38.82
CA PRO A 496 11.97 1.96 -40.27
C PRO A 496 13.09 2.79 -40.95
N LYS A 497 13.74 3.72 -40.24
CA LYS A 497 14.86 4.54 -40.75
C LYS A 497 16.24 4.00 -40.35
N TYR A 498 16.30 2.87 -39.66
CA TYR A 498 17.57 2.34 -39.18
C TYR A 498 18.32 1.59 -40.30
N GLN A 499 19.41 2.18 -40.78
CA GLN A 499 20.42 1.46 -41.56
C GLN A 499 21.49 0.90 -40.62
N ASP A 500 21.69 -0.42 -40.61
CA ASP A 500 22.78 -1.07 -39.88
C ASP A 500 24.12 -0.47 -40.33
N LYS A 501 24.74 0.35 -39.47
CA LYS A 501 26.12 0.85 -39.65
C LYS A 501 27.16 -0.26 -39.41
N GLY A 502 26.89 -1.49 -39.85
CA GLY A 502 27.69 -2.70 -39.63
C GLY A 502 28.10 -3.46 -40.89
N ARG A 503 27.54 -3.18 -42.07
CA ARG A 503 28.07 -3.71 -43.35
C ARG A 503 28.80 -2.61 -44.12
N ARG A 504 29.96 -2.18 -43.62
CA ARG A 504 31.04 -1.76 -44.53
C ARG A 504 31.57 -3.04 -45.18
N VAL A 505 30.92 -3.43 -46.28
CA VAL A 505 31.49 -4.39 -47.23
C VAL A 505 32.89 -3.86 -47.57
N HIS A 506 33.92 -4.58 -47.16
CA HIS A 506 35.22 -4.50 -47.82
C HIS A 506 35.01 -5.06 -49.22
N SER A 507 34.61 -4.20 -50.17
CA SER A 507 34.86 -4.45 -51.58
C SER A 507 36.23 -3.87 -51.86
N THR A 508 37.25 -4.66 -51.53
CA THR A 508 38.52 -4.61 -52.25
C THR A 508 38.27 -4.99 -53.71
N THR A 509 38.97 -4.27 -54.59
CA THR A 509 39.03 -4.33 -56.07
C THR A 509 37.83 -3.78 -56.83
#